data_AF-A0A972LLF8-F1
#
_entry.id   AF-A0A972LLF8-F1
#
_cell.length_a   1.000
_cell.length_b   1.000
_cell.length_c   1.000
_cell.angle_alpha   90.00
_cell.angle_beta   90.00
_cell.angle_gamma   90.00
#
_symmetry.space_group_name_H-M   'P 1'
#
loop_
_entity.id
_entity.type
_entity.pdbx_description
1 polymer ?
#
loop_
_entity_poly.entity_id
_entity_poly.type
_entity_poly.pdbx_seq_one_letter_code
_entity_poly.pdbx_strand_id
1 'polypeptide(L)' 'MKNEYTAVLKQEGDWWVGWIEEVPGVNCQERAYEALKETLAVTLKEALGLNNGKA' A
#
# COMPACT_ATOMS: atom_id res chain seq x y z
N MET A 1 17.85 -7.29 -5.75
CA MET A 1 17.47 -7.06 -4.35
C MET A 1 16.03 -7.54 -4.19
N LYS A 2 15.75 -8.50 -3.30
CA LYS A 2 14.37 -8.78 -2.90
C LYS A 2 14.04 -7.73 -1.85
N ASN A 3 13.25 -6.74 -2.23
CA ASN A 3 12.72 -5.79 -1.27
C ASN A 3 11.36 -6.33 -0.85
N GLU A 4 11.35 -7.06 0.26
CA GLU A 4 10.12 -7.46 0.95
C GLU A 4 9.70 -6.29 1.85
N TYR A 5 8.40 -5.99 1.87
CA TYR A 5 7.81 -4.90 2.63
C TYR A 5 6.62 -5.44 3.41
N THR A 6 6.36 -4.86 4.58
CA THR A 6 5.34 -5.32 5.52
C THR A 6 4.16 -4.37 5.50
N ALA A 7 3.00 -4.88 5.09
CA ALA A 7 1.74 -4.13 5.14
C ALA A 7 0.99 -4.48 6.42
N VAL A 8 0.65 -3.47 7.23
CA VAL A 8 -0.31 -3.60 8.32
C VAL A 8 -1.69 -3.28 7.77
N LEU A 9 -2.64 -4.20 7.96
CA LEU A 9 -4.01 -4.08 7.49
C LEU A 9 -4.96 -4.22 8.68
N LYS A 10 -5.83 -3.23 8.87
CA LYS A 10 -6.77 -3.17 10.00
C LYS A 10 -8.16 -2.86 9.47
N GLN A 11 -9.16 -3.59 9.96
CA GLN A 11 -10.56 -3.26 9.70
C GLN A 11 -11.06 -2.31 10.80
N GLU A 12 -11.59 -1.16 10.40
CA GLU A 12 -12.24 -0.17 11.26
C GLU A 12 -13.68 0.07 10.77
N GLY A 13 -14.63 -0.61 11.43
CA GLY A 13 -16.02 -0.64 10.98
C GLY A 13 -16.15 -1.25 9.57
N ASP A 14 -16.78 -0.49 8.67
CA ASP A 14 -17.00 -0.88 7.27
C ASP A 14 -15.83 -0.49 6.34
N TRP A 15 -14.68 -0.13 6.90
CA TRP A 15 -13.48 0.27 6.16
C TRP A 15 -12.30 -0.60 6.55
N TRP A 16 -11.41 -0.80 5.59
CA TRP A 16 -10.07 -1.31 5.79
C TRP A 16 -9.09 -0.17 5.67
N VAL A 17 -8.18 -0.05 6.62
CA VAL A 17 -7.09 0.93 6.65
C VAL A 17 -5.77 0.17 6.69
N GLY A 18 -4.78 0.62 5.94
CA GLY A 18 -3.47 0.00 5.98
C GLY A 18 -2.33 0.91 5.58
N TRP A 19 -1.12 0.49 5.96
CA TRP A 19 0.12 1.22 5.70
C TRP A 19 1.31 0.27 5.58
N ILE A 20 2.39 0.74 4.96
CA ILE A 20 3.66 0.00 4.87
C ILE A 20 4.57 0.44 6.02
N GLU A 21 5.01 -0.51 6.85
CA GLU A 21 5.81 -0.21 8.05
C GLU A 21 7.14 0.48 7.71
N GLU A 22 7.76 0.07 6.60
CA GLU A 22 9.07 0.55 6.19
C GLU A 22 9.02 1.86 5.40
N VAL A 23 7.85 2.31 4.95
CA VAL A 23 7.70 3.50 4.09
C VAL A 23 6.66 4.45 4.65
N PRO A 24 7.09 5.44 5.48
CA PRO A 24 6.20 6.47 6.00
C PRO A 24 5.46 7.20 4.88
N GLY A 25 4.17 7.42 5.06
CA GLY A 25 3.32 8.09 4.07
C GLY A 25 2.68 7.16 3.03
N VAL A 26 3.11 5.89 2.93
CA VAL A 26 2.39 4.89 2.13
C VAL A 26 1.28 4.28 2.98
N ASN A 27 0.09 4.87 2.86
CA ASN A 27 -1.12 4.43 3.53
C ASN A 27 -2.33 4.58 2.61
N CYS A 28 -3.32 3.72 2.79
CA CYS A 28 -4.55 3.72 2.01
C CYS A 28 -5.73 3.28 2.89
N GLN A 29 -6.95 3.59 2.44
CA GLN A 29 -8.18 3.05 3.02
C GLN A 29 -9.12 2.60 1.90
N GLU A 30 -9.76 1.46 2.06
CA GLU A 30 -10.69 0.89 1.08
C GLU A 30 -11.86 0.19 1.76
N ARG A 31 -12.94 -0.06 1.01
CA ARG A 31 -14.11 -0.80 1.51
C ARG A 31 -13.89 -2.32 1.57
N ALA A 32 -12.91 -2.84 0.84
CA ALA A 32 -12.63 -4.26 0.75
C ALA A 32 -11.15 -4.55 1.00
N TYR A 33 -10.87 -5.68 1.65
CA TYR A 33 -9.52 -6.14 1.96
C TYR A 33 -8.62 -6.28 0.73
N GLU A 34 -9.13 -6.91 -0.33
CA GLU A 34 -8.36 -7.11 -1.57
C GLU A 34 -8.09 -5.79 -2.29
N ALA A 35 -9.05 -4.86 -2.28
CA ALA A 35 -8.85 -3.52 -2.82
C ALA A 35 -7.75 -2.77 -2.05
N LEU A 36 -7.76 -2.83 -0.71
CA LEU A 36 -6.72 -2.20 0.10
C LEU A 36 -5.32 -2.73 -0.24
N LYS A 37 -5.19 -4.05 -0.39
CA LYS A 37 -3.92 -4.69 -0.79
C LYS A 37 -3.44 -4.21 -2.15
N GLU A 38 -4.33 -4.13 -3.13
CA GLU A 38 -4.00 -3.66 -4.47
C GLU A 38 -3.56 -2.19 -4.45
N THR A 39 -4.34 -1.32 -3.81
CA THR A 39 -4.03 0.11 -3.70
C THR A 39 -2.68 0.33 -3.00
N LEU A 40 -2.43 -0.33 -1.86
CA LEU A 40 -1.14 -0.27 -1.17
C LEU A 40 0.04 -0.71 -2.03
N ALA A 41 -0.13 -1.78 -2.82
CA ALA A 41 0.93 -2.26 -3.71
C ALA A 41 1.24 -1.27 -4.84
N VAL A 42 0.23 -0.59 -5.38
CA VAL A 42 0.41 0.47 -6.39
C VAL A 42 1.09 1.69 -5.76
N THR A 43 0.56 2.19 -4.64
CA THR A 43 1.13 3.36 -3.94
C THR A 43 2.56 3.11 -3.47
N LEU A 44 2.89 1.89 -3.02
CA LEU A 44 4.26 1.52 -2.67
C LEU A 44 5.19 1.58 -3.89
N LYS A 45 4.77 1.06 -5.05
CA LYS A 45 5.58 1.13 -6.27
C LYS A 45 5.82 2.58 -6.71
N GLU A 46 4.81 3.43 -6.59
CA GLU A 46 4.93 4.86 -6.88
C GLU A 46 5.90 5.56 -5.92
N ALA A 47 5.77 5.31 -4.61
CA ALA A 47 6.66 5.87 -3.59
C ALA A 47 8.12 5.42 -3.76
N LEU A 48 8.35 4.20 -4.25
CA LEU A 48 9.68 3.67 -4.55
C LEU A 48 10.22 4.13 -5.92
N GLY A 49 9.44 4.89 -6.70
CA GLY A 49 9.83 5.31 -8.05
C GLY A 49 9.99 4.15 -9.04
N LEU A 50 9.35 3.00 -8.78
CA LEU A 50 9.44 1.79 -9.61
C LEU A 50 8.54 1.86 -10.87
N ASN A 51 8.23 3.06 -11.34
CA ASN A 51 7.33 3.26 -12.46
C ASN A 51 8.10 3.07 -13.78
N ASN A 52 7.75 2.04 -14.57
CA ASN A 52 8.36 1.74 -15.87
C ASN A 52 7.96 2.73 -17.00
N GLY A 53 7.64 3.98 -16.67
CA GLY A 53 7.38 5.01 -17.66
C GLY A 53 6.29 5.98 -17.25
N LYS A 54 6.67 7.05 -16.57
CA LYS A 54 6.21 8.43 -16.82
C LYS A 54 7.35 9.38 -16.42
N ALA A 55 8.04 9.90 -17.44
CA ALA A 55 8.83 11.13 -17.38
C ALA A 55 7.89 12.32 -17.63
#